data_AF-A0A0G1U030-F1
#
_entry.id   AF-A0A0G1U030-F1
#
_cell.length_a   1.000
_cell.length_b   1.000
_cell.length_c   1.000
_cell.angle_alpha   90.00
_cell.angle_beta   90.00
_cell.angle_gamma   90.00
#
_symmetry.space_group_name_H-M   'P 1'
#
loop_
_entity.id
_entity.type
_entity.pdbx_description
1 polymer ?
#
loop_
_entity_poly.entity_id
_entity_poly.type
_entity_poly.pdbx_seq_one_letter_code
_entity_poly.pdbx_strand_id
1 'polypeptide(L)'
;MAINKTTIKIIVVVILAAVLRFYQLGTNPPSLYWEEAALGYDAYSILKTGKDFHGNPWPLTAFESFGDWKPSLYFYTTVPSVAIFGLTPLAVRFPSALFGTLTVLLVYFLVKDKRVGLAAAALLAISPWHLQLSRAGFEANLGLFLVVLGWFWSPALALSMYAYHANRLLAPLLFLVLAASGRIKKVWLNSFVFLVLALPLVLQFNSPVIRQRFSETSALSSLTPIIRSNELIAVDGNTWWAKLLHHRYWHYKDIIVDHYLDHFNFNFLFLTGDANPRHSIQVVGGLFLIQLPLILFGLRRHWPLLTWLLLAPIPAALTVATPHALRSLAMLIPLTIFSAYGLMKLPKKYLALISFILAFEFSRYLVSYYKTYPKIYSSQWQYGYAQMLGVVKERQDQYQQIFITRELGRPSMYYWFYMQTDPRQVQAVNDQVKKDQGEYLEFGKIRFGPAPAQLPANSLVVLGPSDALQDKAKLIEEIYDLSGKLAFRIYET
;
A
#
# COMPACT_ATOMS: atom_id res chain seq x y z
N MET A 1 -34.28 -25.71 1.75
CA MET A 1 -32.95 -26.34 1.96
C MET A 1 -32.33 -25.72 3.22
N ALA A 2 -32.16 -26.48 4.29
CA ALA A 2 -31.63 -25.94 5.56
C ALA A 2 -30.17 -25.48 5.39
N ILE A 3 -29.86 -24.25 5.79
CA ILE A 3 -28.50 -23.72 5.72
C ILE A 3 -27.63 -24.50 6.71
N ASN A 4 -26.53 -25.09 6.23
CA ASN A 4 -25.59 -25.82 7.07
C ASN A 4 -24.96 -24.88 8.13
N LYS A 5 -24.79 -25.35 9.37
CA LYS A 5 -24.11 -24.64 10.46
C LYS A 5 -22.75 -24.06 10.06
N THR A 6 -21.97 -24.75 9.23
CA THR A 6 -20.68 -24.24 8.74
C THR A 6 -20.85 -23.03 7.83
N THR A 7 -21.87 -23.02 6.98
CA THR A 7 -22.21 -21.90 6.09
C THR A 7 -22.59 -20.66 6.90
N ILE A 8 -23.40 -20.84 7.96
CA ILE A 8 -23.76 -19.73 8.87
C ILE A 8 -22.49 -19.14 9.51
N LYS A 9 -21.56 -19.97 9.99
CA LYS A 9 -20.33 -19.51 10.63
C LYS A 9 -19.45 -18.69 9.69
N ILE A 10 -19.26 -19.13 8.44
CA ILE A 10 -18.45 -18.35 7.48
C ILE A 10 -19.15 -17.04 7.10
N ILE A 11 -20.48 -17.02 6.98
CA ILE A 11 -21.24 -15.78 6.76
C ILE A 11 -20.98 -14.79 7.89
N VAL A 12 -21.04 -15.23 9.15
CA VAL A 12 -20.72 -14.36 10.31
C VAL A 12 -19.30 -13.82 10.25
N VAL A 13 -18.31 -14.66 9.89
CA VAL A 13 -16.91 -14.23 9.74
C VAL A 13 -16.75 -13.19 8.62
N VAL A 14 -17.45 -13.36 7.49
CA VAL A 14 -17.41 -12.40 6.37
C VAL A 14 -18.11 -11.09 6.74
N ILE A 15 -19.24 -11.15 7.46
CA ILE A 15 -19.92 -9.95 7.97
C ILE A 15 -18.99 -9.21 8.94
N LEU A 16 -18.35 -9.91 9.87
CA LEU A 16 -17.36 -9.31 10.77
C LEU A 16 -16.22 -8.66 9.97
N ALA A 17 -15.67 -9.37 8.98
CA ALA A 17 -14.61 -8.84 8.13
C ALA A 17 -15.02 -7.56 7.37
N ALA A 18 -16.27 -7.52 6.89
CA ALA A 18 -16.85 -6.36 6.22
C ALA A 18 -17.01 -5.20 7.20
N VAL A 19 -17.64 -5.41 8.36
CA VAL A 19 -17.85 -4.37 9.38
C VAL A 19 -16.51 -3.75 9.78
N LEU A 20 -15.48 -4.56 10.05
CA LEU A 20 -14.17 -4.07 10.46
C LEU A 20 -13.44 -3.24 9.37
N ARG A 21 -13.74 -3.48 8.08
CA ARG A 21 -13.12 -2.76 6.96
C ARG A 21 -13.91 -1.54 6.50
N PHE A 22 -15.24 -1.60 6.53
CA PHE A 22 -16.09 -0.53 6.03
C PHE A 22 -16.48 0.50 7.09
N TYR A 23 -16.44 0.15 8.38
CA TYR A 23 -16.73 1.10 9.45
C TYR A 23 -15.77 2.30 9.39
N GLN A 24 -16.31 3.52 9.26
CA GLN A 24 -15.54 4.78 9.16
C GLN A 24 -14.50 4.81 8.02
N LEU A 25 -14.69 4.07 6.93
CA LEU A 25 -13.68 3.94 5.86
C LEU A 25 -13.26 5.29 5.23
N GLY A 26 -14.21 6.22 5.08
CA GLY A 26 -13.94 7.55 4.52
C GLY A 26 -13.27 8.54 5.48
N THR A 27 -13.18 8.23 6.78
CA THR A 27 -12.70 9.17 7.81
C THR A 27 -11.59 8.60 8.70
N ASN A 28 -11.35 7.28 8.67
CA ASN A 28 -10.24 6.65 9.36
C ASN A 28 -9.61 5.54 8.48
N PRO A 29 -8.36 5.66 8.01
CA PRO A 29 -7.33 6.66 8.37
C PRO A 29 -7.71 8.14 8.14
N PRO A 30 -7.13 9.09 8.90
CA PRO A 30 -7.73 10.41 9.13
C PRO A 30 -7.75 11.36 7.93
N SER A 31 -6.93 11.12 6.91
CA SER A 31 -6.90 11.85 5.64
C SER A 31 -6.41 10.93 4.53
N LEU A 32 -6.66 11.27 3.27
CA LEU A 32 -5.92 10.67 2.16
C LEU A 32 -4.48 11.20 2.17
N TYR A 33 -3.52 10.32 1.91
CA TYR A 33 -2.17 10.74 1.55
C TYR A 33 -2.05 10.93 0.03
N TRP A 34 -0.96 11.53 -0.47
CA TRP A 34 -0.92 12.07 -1.84
C TRP A 34 -1.11 10.99 -2.90
N GLU A 35 -0.68 9.76 -2.64
CA GLU A 35 -0.87 8.69 -3.61
C GLU A 35 -2.31 8.17 -3.67
N GLU A 36 -3.04 8.19 -2.54
CA GLU A 36 -4.49 7.90 -2.55
C GLU A 36 -5.25 9.00 -3.30
N ALA A 37 -4.88 10.27 -3.09
CA ALA A 37 -5.49 11.40 -3.80
C ALA A 37 -5.24 11.31 -5.32
N ALA A 38 -4.02 10.98 -5.74
CA ALA A 38 -3.67 10.76 -7.14
C ALA A 38 -4.47 9.61 -7.74
N LEU A 39 -4.51 8.47 -7.06
CA LEU A 39 -5.28 7.30 -7.47
C LEU A 39 -6.76 7.63 -7.68
N GLY A 40 -7.35 8.36 -6.74
CA GLY A 40 -8.75 8.79 -6.84
C GLY A 40 -9.01 9.73 -8.00
N TYR A 41 -8.15 10.72 -8.21
CA TYR A 41 -8.34 11.70 -9.28
C TYR A 41 -8.05 11.12 -10.66
N ASP A 42 -7.08 10.22 -10.81
CA ASP A 42 -6.89 9.47 -12.06
C ASP A 42 -8.09 8.60 -12.39
N ALA A 43 -8.67 7.92 -11.39
CA ALA A 43 -9.91 7.17 -11.59
C ALA A 43 -11.07 8.10 -12.01
N TYR A 44 -11.16 9.30 -11.43
CA TYR A 44 -12.11 10.33 -11.85
C TYR A 44 -11.86 10.84 -13.28
N SER A 45 -10.59 11.02 -13.64
CA SER A 45 -10.16 11.41 -14.98
C SER A 45 -10.54 10.37 -16.02
N ILE A 46 -10.23 9.10 -15.78
CA ILE A 46 -10.61 7.99 -16.65
C ILE A 46 -12.13 7.92 -16.80
N LEU A 47 -12.88 8.09 -15.70
CA LEU A 47 -14.35 8.10 -15.74
C LEU A 47 -14.91 9.22 -16.63
N LYS A 48 -14.30 10.41 -16.63
CA LYS A 48 -14.80 11.60 -17.33
C LYS A 48 -14.31 11.72 -18.77
N THR A 49 -13.10 11.27 -19.07
CA THR A 49 -12.44 11.53 -20.36
C THR A 49 -11.84 10.29 -21.01
N GLY A 50 -11.79 9.14 -20.32
CA GLY A 50 -11.09 7.94 -20.78
C GLY A 50 -9.56 8.07 -20.74
N LYS A 51 -9.03 9.09 -20.07
CA LYS A 51 -7.59 9.39 -19.95
C LYS A 51 -7.19 9.61 -18.50
N ASP A 52 -5.93 9.37 -18.16
CA ASP A 52 -5.36 9.80 -16.87
C ASP A 52 -5.28 11.34 -16.79
N PHE A 53 -4.89 11.91 -15.64
CA PHE A 53 -4.83 13.38 -15.52
C PHE A 53 -3.72 14.01 -16.38
N HIS A 54 -2.79 13.21 -16.89
CA HIS A 54 -1.75 13.61 -17.85
C HIS A 54 -2.24 13.58 -19.31
N GLY A 55 -3.43 13.04 -19.58
CA GLY A 55 -4.02 12.97 -20.92
C GLY A 55 -3.70 11.68 -21.69
N ASN A 56 -3.05 10.70 -21.05
CA ASN A 56 -2.78 9.39 -21.66
C ASN A 56 -4.05 8.54 -21.69
N PRO A 57 -4.48 8.02 -22.86
CA PRO A 57 -5.67 7.19 -22.96
C PRO A 57 -5.40 5.79 -22.43
N TRP A 58 -6.29 5.31 -21.54
CA TRP A 58 -6.31 3.93 -21.03
C TRP A 58 -4.93 3.33 -20.67
N PRO A 59 -4.17 3.91 -19.72
CA PRO A 59 -2.87 3.36 -19.35
C PRO A 59 -3.00 1.91 -18.86
N LEU A 60 -2.48 0.95 -19.64
CA LEU A 60 -2.70 -0.46 -19.38
C LEU A 60 -1.73 -1.03 -18.34
N THR A 61 -0.45 -0.65 -18.38
CA THR A 61 0.61 -1.24 -17.56
C THR A 61 0.84 -0.50 -16.25
N ALA A 62 0.81 0.84 -16.29
CA ALA A 62 0.93 1.71 -15.12
C ALA A 62 0.44 3.13 -15.41
N PHE A 63 0.18 3.89 -14.34
CA PHE A 63 -0.13 5.32 -14.33
C PHE A 63 1.10 6.09 -13.82
N GLU A 64 1.42 7.23 -14.43
CA GLU A 64 2.43 8.14 -13.91
C GLU A 64 1.95 8.75 -12.59
N SER A 65 2.82 8.81 -11.58
CA SER A 65 2.49 9.34 -10.26
C SER A 65 3.76 9.82 -9.56
N PHE A 66 4.00 11.14 -9.60
CA PHE A 66 5.05 11.83 -8.82
C PHE A 66 6.48 11.31 -9.05
N GLY A 67 6.86 11.08 -10.31
CA GLY A 67 8.17 10.53 -10.66
C GLY A 67 8.25 9.03 -10.44
N ASP A 68 7.12 8.34 -10.40
CA ASP A 68 7.00 6.89 -10.34
C ASP A 68 5.89 6.41 -11.28
N TRP A 69 5.80 5.11 -11.51
CA TRP A 69 4.79 4.47 -12.36
C TRP A 69 4.05 3.38 -11.60
N LYS A 70 2.80 3.65 -11.20
CA LYS A 70 1.99 2.74 -10.38
C LYS A 70 1.20 1.73 -11.22
N PRO A 71 1.15 0.42 -10.84
CA PRO A 71 0.40 -0.59 -11.57
C PRO A 71 -1.08 -0.22 -11.69
N SER A 72 -1.63 -0.44 -12.88
CA SER A 72 -2.88 0.17 -13.33
C SER A 72 -4.16 -0.39 -12.70
N LEU A 73 -4.17 -1.64 -12.24
CA LEU A 73 -5.41 -2.36 -11.99
C LEU A 73 -6.23 -1.76 -10.84
N TYR A 74 -5.56 -1.21 -9.82
CA TYR A 74 -6.28 -0.60 -8.71
C TYR A 74 -7.03 0.68 -9.14
N PHE A 75 -6.43 1.50 -10.00
CA PHE A 75 -7.07 2.69 -10.58
C PHE A 75 -8.37 2.31 -11.29
N TYR A 76 -8.34 1.28 -12.13
CA TYR A 76 -9.52 0.79 -12.83
C TYR A 76 -10.60 0.22 -11.89
N THR A 77 -10.22 -0.44 -10.80
CA THR A 77 -11.21 -0.86 -9.78
C THR A 77 -11.81 0.32 -8.99
N THR A 78 -11.12 1.45 -8.97
CA THR A 78 -11.57 2.68 -8.30
C THR A 78 -12.55 3.47 -9.17
N VAL A 79 -12.45 3.39 -10.50
CA VAL A 79 -13.40 4.03 -11.45
C VAL A 79 -14.88 3.77 -11.11
N PRO A 80 -15.36 2.51 -10.96
CA PRO A 80 -16.76 2.28 -10.60
C PRO A 80 -17.08 2.76 -9.18
N SER A 81 -16.12 2.75 -8.26
CA SER A 81 -16.33 3.26 -6.90
C SER A 81 -16.54 4.79 -6.90
N VAL A 82 -15.74 5.52 -7.68
CA VAL A 82 -15.88 6.97 -7.90
C VAL A 82 -17.18 7.29 -8.64
N ALA A 83 -17.60 6.45 -9.59
CA ALA A 83 -18.87 6.63 -10.28
C ALA A 83 -20.09 6.52 -9.33
N ILE A 84 -20.01 5.66 -8.31
CA ILE A 84 -21.11 5.43 -7.35
C ILE A 84 -21.07 6.42 -6.18
N PHE A 85 -19.90 6.66 -5.60
CA PHE A 85 -19.74 7.42 -4.34
C PHE A 85 -19.18 8.84 -4.56
N GLY A 86 -18.93 9.24 -5.81
CA GLY A 86 -18.25 10.50 -6.15
C GLY A 86 -16.76 10.46 -5.85
N LEU A 87 -16.07 11.56 -6.15
CA LEU A 87 -14.64 11.72 -5.82
C LEU A 87 -14.47 12.01 -4.33
N THR A 88 -14.48 10.95 -3.52
CA THR A 88 -14.44 11.01 -2.05
C THR A 88 -13.41 10.03 -1.49
N PRO A 89 -12.89 10.25 -0.26
CA PRO A 89 -12.00 9.29 0.39
C PRO A 89 -12.60 7.88 0.52
N LEU A 90 -13.92 7.79 0.73
CA LEU A 90 -14.63 6.51 0.76
C LEU A 90 -14.50 5.78 -0.59
N ALA A 91 -14.72 6.47 -1.70
CA ALA A 91 -14.66 5.89 -3.04
C ALA A 91 -13.27 5.31 -3.36
N VAL A 92 -12.21 6.04 -2.97
CA VAL A 92 -10.81 5.63 -3.18
C VAL A 92 -10.47 4.37 -2.40
N ARG A 93 -10.97 4.24 -1.17
CA ARG A 93 -10.63 3.12 -0.27
C ARG A 93 -11.54 1.92 -0.43
N PHE A 94 -12.72 2.10 -1.03
CA PHE A 94 -13.74 1.07 -1.20
C PHE A 94 -13.21 -0.22 -1.86
N PRO A 95 -12.44 -0.18 -2.98
CA PRO A 95 -11.90 -1.40 -3.59
C PRO A 95 -11.03 -2.19 -2.61
N SER A 96 -10.16 -1.53 -1.84
CA SER A 96 -9.31 -2.22 -0.84
C SER A 96 -10.16 -2.92 0.21
N ALA A 97 -11.16 -2.24 0.78
CA ALA A 97 -12.02 -2.81 1.80
C ALA A 97 -12.83 -4.01 1.26
N LEU A 98 -13.32 -3.90 0.02
CA LEU A 98 -14.04 -4.98 -0.67
C LEU A 98 -13.14 -6.20 -0.88
N PHE A 99 -12.00 -6.03 -1.54
CA PHE A 99 -11.11 -7.15 -1.86
C PHE A 99 -10.42 -7.74 -0.63
N GLY A 100 -10.17 -6.95 0.42
CA GLY A 100 -9.75 -7.46 1.73
C GLY A 100 -10.82 -8.36 2.37
N THR A 101 -12.09 -7.96 2.29
CA THR A 101 -13.22 -8.78 2.77
C THR A 101 -13.36 -10.07 1.97
N LEU A 102 -13.25 -10.00 0.64
CA LEU A 102 -13.31 -11.17 -0.23
C LEU A 102 -12.10 -12.10 -0.04
N THR A 103 -10.92 -11.56 0.29
CA THR A 103 -9.74 -12.39 0.62
C THR A 103 -9.99 -13.28 1.83
N VAL A 104 -10.71 -12.78 2.86
CA VAL A 104 -11.13 -13.60 4.02
C VAL A 104 -11.98 -14.79 3.57
N LEU A 105 -12.93 -14.56 2.66
CA LEU A 105 -13.76 -15.62 2.10
C LEU A 105 -12.94 -16.61 1.26
N LEU A 106 -12.02 -16.14 0.43
CA LEU A 106 -11.17 -17.02 -0.40
C LEU A 106 -10.27 -17.90 0.46
N VAL A 107 -9.72 -17.39 1.56
CA VAL A 107 -8.88 -18.19 2.48
C VAL A 107 -9.66 -19.34 3.12
N TYR A 108 -10.95 -19.15 3.41
CA TYR A 108 -11.80 -20.26 3.86
C TYR A 108 -11.84 -21.40 2.83
N PHE A 109 -11.96 -21.07 1.54
CA PHE A 109 -12.01 -22.07 0.46
C PHE A 109 -10.65 -22.64 0.09
N LEU A 110 -9.56 -21.92 0.37
CA LEU A 110 -8.20 -22.33 0.04
C LEU A 110 -7.78 -23.57 0.82
N VAL A 111 -8.31 -23.73 2.03
CA VAL A 111 -8.04 -24.87 2.90
C VAL A 111 -9.10 -25.96 2.71
N LYS A 112 -8.64 -27.19 2.42
CA LYS A 112 -9.53 -28.34 2.19
C LYS A 112 -10.38 -28.67 3.43
N ASP A 113 -9.75 -28.71 4.61
CA ASP A 113 -10.45 -28.93 5.87
C ASP A 113 -11.25 -27.67 6.25
N LYS A 114 -12.58 -27.81 6.29
CA LYS A 114 -13.50 -26.69 6.54
C LYS A 114 -13.37 -26.08 7.94
N ARG A 115 -12.90 -26.84 8.94
CA ARG A 115 -12.67 -26.31 10.30
C ARG A 115 -11.41 -25.46 10.33
N VAL A 116 -10.33 -25.94 9.69
CA VAL A 116 -9.09 -25.17 9.54
C VAL A 116 -9.33 -23.93 8.67
N GLY A 117 -10.06 -24.06 7.55
CA GLY A 117 -10.42 -22.95 6.69
C GLY A 117 -11.24 -21.88 7.42
N LEU A 118 -12.20 -22.29 8.25
CA LEU A 118 -12.99 -21.35 9.06
C LEU A 118 -12.12 -20.62 10.10
N ALA A 119 -11.21 -21.33 10.77
CA ALA A 119 -10.26 -20.72 11.69
C ALA A 119 -9.29 -19.76 10.99
N ALA A 120 -8.79 -20.11 9.81
CA ALA A 120 -7.90 -19.26 9.01
C ALA A 120 -8.63 -17.98 8.56
N ALA A 121 -9.86 -18.09 8.08
CA ALA A 121 -10.68 -16.94 7.73
C ALA A 121 -10.97 -16.05 8.95
N ALA A 122 -11.32 -16.64 10.10
CA ALA A 122 -11.57 -15.88 11.33
C ALA A 122 -10.32 -15.12 11.80
N LEU A 123 -9.14 -15.76 11.80
CA LEU A 123 -7.87 -15.11 12.15
C LEU A 123 -7.51 -13.99 11.16
N LEU A 124 -7.72 -14.20 9.85
CA LEU A 124 -7.46 -13.18 8.84
C LEU A 124 -8.44 -12.00 8.91
N ALA A 125 -9.68 -12.24 9.31
CA ALA A 125 -10.71 -11.20 9.46
C ALA A 125 -10.29 -10.13 10.47
N ILE A 126 -9.65 -10.56 11.57
CA ILE A 126 -9.20 -9.72 12.69
C ILE A 126 -7.70 -9.38 12.65
N SER A 127 -6.96 -9.83 11.64
CA SER A 127 -5.51 -9.62 11.55
C SER A 127 -5.16 -8.13 11.51
N PRO A 128 -4.26 -7.64 12.38
CA PRO A 128 -3.88 -6.23 12.42
C PRO A 128 -3.17 -5.81 11.11
N TRP A 129 -2.32 -6.67 10.56
CA TRP A 129 -1.66 -6.43 9.27
C TRP A 129 -2.66 -6.35 8.11
N HIS A 130 -3.62 -7.28 8.04
CA HIS A 130 -4.62 -7.24 6.96
C HIS A 130 -5.56 -6.06 7.10
N LEU A 131 -6.04 -5.75 8.31
CA LEU A 131 -6.95 -4.62 8.55
C LEU A 131 -6.29 -3.28 8.24
N GLN A 132 -5.04 -3.08 8.67
CA GLN A 132 -4.28 -1.87 8.37
C GLN A 132 -4.17 -1.64 6.85
N LEU A 133 -3.82 -2.68 6.09
CA LEU A 133 -3.56 -2.55 4.65
C LEU A 133 -4.81 -2.69 3.76
N SER A 134 -5.95 -3.13 4.31
CA SER A 134 -7.21 -3.23 3.56
C SER A 134 -8.18 -2.06 3.78
N ARG A 135 -7.81 -1.08 4.61
CA ARG A 135 -8.62 0.11 4.90
C ARG A 135 -8.16 1.39 4.22
N ALA A 136 -6.93 1.40 3.71
CA ALA A 136 -6.45 2.45 2.83
C ALA A 136 -6.36 1.93 1.39
N GLY A 137 -6.24 2.85 0.43
CA GLY A 137 -6.11 2.62 -1.01
C GLY A 137 -4.82 1.94 -1.45
N PHE A 138 -4.31 0.98 -0.66
CA PHE A 138 -3.10 0.24 -0.96
C PHE A 138 -3.35 -0.85 -2.00
N GLU A 139 -2.65 -0.72 -3.12
CA GLU A 139 -2.79 -1.59 -4.29
C GLU A 139 -2.31 -3.03 -3.98
N ALA A 140 -1.39 -3.17 -3.02
CA ALA A 140 -0.91 -4.46 -2.54
C ALA A 140 -2.03 -5.37 -2.01
N ASN A 141 -3.11 -4.81 -1.45
CA ASN A 141 -4.21 -5.60 -0.93
C ASN A 141 -5.08 -6.21 -2.06
N LEU A 142 -5.31 -5.47 -3.15
CA LEU A 142 -5.87 -6.04 -4.38
C LEU A 142 -4.93 -7.10 -4.98
N GLY A 143 -3.63 -6.82 -4.96
CA GLY A 143 -2.60 -7.77 -5.35
C GLY A 143 -2.67 -9.07 -4.54
N LEU A 144 -2.85 -8.99 -3.22
CA LEU A 144 -3.01 -10.14 -2.34
C LEU A 144 -4.26 -10.95 -2.71
N PHE A 145 -5.41 -10.29 -2.88
CA PHE A 145 -6.66 -10.93 -3.30
C PHE A 145 -6.46 -11.75 -4.59
N LEU A 146 -5.84 -11.14 -5.62
CA LEU A 146 -5.57 -11.80 -6.90
C LEU A 146 -4.56 -12.93 -6.77
N VAL A 147 -3.56 -12.77 -5.92
CA VAL A 147 -2.64 -13.84 -5.54
C VAL A 147 -3.45 -15.01 -4.97
N VAL A 148 -4.27 -14.82 -3.93
CA VAL A 148 -5.11 -15.90 -3.35
C VAL A 148 -6.08 -16.50 -4.38
N LEU A 149 -6.69 -15.67 -5.23
CA LEU A 149 -7.57 -16.13 -6.32
C LEU A 149 -6.83 -17.03 -7.32
N GLY A 150 -5.53 -16.80 -7.51
CA GLY A 150 -4.60 -17.61 -8.31
C GLY A 150 -4.58 -19.10 -7.96
N TRP A 151 -4.86 -19.46 -6.69
CA TRP A 151 -4.96 -20.88 -6.30
C TRP A 151 -6.20 -21.58 -6.87
N PHE A 152 -7.22 -20.82 -7.27
CA PHE A 152 -8.45 -21.32 -7.88
C PHE A 152 -8.48 -21.10 -9.39
N TRP A 153 -7.94 -19.97 -9.85
CA TRP A 153 -7.82 -19.57 -11.24
C TRP A 153 -6.45 -18.93 -11.48
N SER A 154 -5.47 -19.72 -11.91
CA SER A 154 -4.06 -19.30 -11.98
C SER A 154 -3.74 -18.09 -12.88
N PRO A 155 -4.52 -17.75 -13.93
CA PRO A 155 -4.34 -16.49 -14.64
C PRO A 155 -4.54 -15.24 -13.78
N ALA A 156 -5.23 -15.31 -12.64
CA ALA A 156 -5.29 -14.22 -11.68
C ALA A 156 -3.90 -13.79 -11.16
N LEU A 157 -2.92 -14.69 -11.18
CA LEU A 157 -1.53 -14.35 -10.86
C LEU A 157 -0.96 -13.33 -11.86
N ALA A 158 -1.26 -13.44 -13.16
CA ALA A 158 -0.86 -12.43 -14.13
C ALA A 158 -1.55 -11.08 -13.86
N LEU A 159 -2.85 -11.08 -13.55
CA LEU A 159 -3.58 -9.86 -13.16
C LEU A 159 -2.98 -9.22 -11.91
N SER A 160 -2.49 -10.01 -10.96
CA SER A 160 -1.86 -9.49 -9.73
C SER A 160 -0.62 -8.62 -10.01
N MET A 161 0.05 -8.82 -11.16
CA MET A 161 1.19 -8.03 -11.63
C MET A 161 0.81 -6.60 -12.08
N TYR A 162 -0.46 -6.41 -12.45
CA TYR A 162 -1.06 -5.11 -12.74
C TYR A 162 -1.64 -4.44 -11.49
N ALA A 163 -1.81 -5.18 -10.38
CA ALA A 163 -2.23 -4.60 -9.11
C ALA A 163 -1.04 -4.09 -8.28
N TYR A 164 0.09 -4.81 -8.26
CA TYR A 164 1.19 -4.46 -7.37
C TYR A 164 2.58 -4.83 -7.89
N HIS A 165 3.58 -3.98 -7.64
CA HIS A 165 4.94 -4.17 -8.14
C HIS A 165 5.60 -5.47 -7.67
N ALA A 166 5.47 -5.82 -6.38
CA ALA A 166 6.10 -7.04 -5.84
C ALA A 166 5.59 -8.30 -6.55
N ASN A 167 4.34 -8.27 -7.02
CA ASN A 167 3.74 -9.38 -7.74
C ASN A 167 4.32 -9.58 -9.14
N ARG A 168 4.96 -8.57 -9.75
CA ARG A 168 5.70 -8.75 -11.01
C ARG A 168 6.82 -9.79 -10.87
N LEU A 169 7.38 -9.95 -9.66
CA LEU A 169 8.36 -10.99 -9.34
C LEU A 169 7.72 -12.23 -8.68
N LEU A 170 6.82 -12.03 -7.70
CA LEU A 170 6.24 -13.14 -6.94
C LEU A 170 5.27 -14.01 -7.76
N ALA A 171 4.45 -13.40 -8.62
CA ALA A 171 3.37 -14.11 -9.30
C ALA A 171 3.86 -15.18 -10.30
N PRO A 172 4.89 -14.94 -11.14
CA PRO A 172 5.49 -15.99 -11.97
C PRO A 172 6.03 -17.16 -11.16
N LEU A 173 6.71 -16.89 -10.03
CA LEU A 173 7.25 -17.94 -9.16
C LEU A 173 6.13 -18.78 -8.53
N LEU A 174 5.06 -18.14 -8.06
CA LEU A 174 3.90 -18.85 -7.54
C LEU A 174 3.15 -19.63 -8.63
N PHE A 175 3.10 -19.13 -9.87
CA PHE A 175 2.51 -19.87 -10.99
C PHE A 175 3.27 -21.18 -11.23
N LEU A 176 4.60 -21.14 -11.22
CA LEU A 176 5.43 -22.34 -11.33
C LEU A 176 5.22 -23.30 -10.16
N VAL A 177 5.12 -22.80 -8.93
CA VAL A 177 4.78 -23.62 -7.75
C VAL A 177 3.43 -24.31 -7.92
N LEU A 178 2.40 -23.59 -8.39
CA LEU A 178 1.09 -24.15 -8.63
C LEU A 178 1.09 -25.21 -9.76
N ALA A 179 1.82 -24.95 -10.85
CA ALA A 179 2.00 -25.88 -11.95
C ALA A 179 2.69 -27.18 -11.47
N ALA A 180 3.84 -27.05 -10.79
CA ALA A 180 4.60 -28.18 -10.25
C ALA A 180 3.83 -28.95 -9.17
N SER A 181 2.91 -28.30 -8.46
CA SER A 181 2.01 -28.97 -7.50
C SER A 181 0.82 -29.69 -8.13
N GLY A 182 0.67 -29.65 -9.46
CA GLY A 182 -0.46 -30.26 -10.17
C GLY A 182 -1.80 -29.58 -9.87
N ARG A 183 -1.79 -28.34 -9.37
CA ARG A 183 -3.02 -27.61 -8.98
C ARG A 183 -3.67 -26.87 -10.14
N ILE A 184 -2.92 -26.56 -11.18
CA ILE A 184 -3.43 -25.89 -12.37
C ILE A 184 -4.16 -26.92 -13.23
N LYS A 185 -5.50 -26.84 -13.30
CA LYS A 185 -6.29 -27.63 -14.27
C LYS A 185 -6.02 -27.10 -15.68
N LYS A 186 -6.03 -27.95 -16.72
CA LYS A 186 -5.78 -27.53 -18.12
C LYS A 186 -4.54 -26.62 -18.23
N VAL A 187 -3.39 -27.12 -17.76
CA VAL A 187 -2.15 -26.34 -17.62
C VAL A 187 -1.84 -25.52 -18.87
N TRP A 188 -1.90 -26.13 -20.06
CA TRP A 188 -1.65 -25.44 -21.34
C TRP A 188 -2.52 -24.19 -21.55
N LEU A 189 -3.83 -24.29 -21.34
CA LEU A 189 -4.74 -23.15 -21.50
C LEU A 189 -4.46 -22.06 -20.48
N ASN A 190 -4.25 -22.43 -19.21
CA ASN A 190 -3.97 -21.44 -18.17
C ASN A 190 -2.59 -20.79 -18.34
N SER A 191 -1.59 -21.52 -18.82
CA SER A 191 -0.28 -20.97 -19.20
C SER A 191 -0.41 -20.01 -20.37
N PHE A 192 -1.18 -20.38 -21.41
CA PHE A 192 -1.44 -19.49 -22.54
C PHE A 192 -2.09 -18.18 -22.09
N VAL A 193 -3.17 -18.26 -21.30
CA VAL A 193 -3.86 -17.06 -20.79
C VAL A 193 -2.93 -16.23 -19.89
N PHE A 194 -2.16 -16.87 -19.00
CA PHE A 194 -1.18 -16.18 -18.16
C PHE A 194 -0.16 -15.41 -19.00
N LEU A 195 0.41 -16.04 -20.03
CA LEU A 195 1.39 -15.42 -20.92
C LEU A 195 0.79 -14.27 -21.73
N VAL A 196 -0.44 -14.43 -22.26
CA VAL A 196 -1.15 -13.36 -22.97
C VAL A 196 -1.39 -12.15 -22.06
N LEU A 197 -1.82 -12.39 -20.82
CA LEU A 197 -2.02 -11.31 -19.85
C LEU A 197 -0.69 -10.66 -19.42
N ALA A 198 0.40 -11.43 -19.32
CA ALA A 198 1.71 -10.91 -18.96
C ALA A 198 2.42 -10.19 -20.13
N LEU A 199 2.02 -10.45 -21.37
CA LEU A 199 2.71 -9.97 -22.57
C LEU A 199 2.92 -8.44 -22.59
N PRO A 200 1.94 -7.57 -22.29
CA PRO A 200 2.17 -6.12 -22.26
C PRO A 200 3.27 -5.68 -21.29
N LEU A 201 3.35 -6.33 -20.12
CA LEU A 201 4.41 -6.05 -19.14
C LEU A 201 5.78 -6.52 -19.63
N VAL A 202 5.85 -7.66 -20.32
CA VAL A 202 7.08 -8.20 -20.92
C VAL A 202 7.58 -7.29 -22.04
N LEU A 203 6.69 -6.84 -22.93
CA LEU A 203 7.03 -5.91 -24.01
C LEU A 203 7.56 -4.57 -23.48
N GLN A 204 7.06 -4.12 -22.33
CA GLN A 204 7.50 -2.87 -21.68
C GLN A 204 8.61 -3.09 -20.63
N PHE A 205 9.19 -4.29 -20.52
CA PHE A 205 10.15 -4.62 -19.45
C PHE A 205 11.39 -3.71 -19.40
N ASN A 206 11.81 -3.16 -20.53
CA ASN A 206 12.95 -2.25 -20.63
C ASN A 206 12.57 -0.76 -20.54
N SER A 207 11.27 -0.45 -20.44
CA SER A 207 10.80 0.93 -20.35
C SER A 207 10.92 1.49 -18.92
N PRO A 208 11.00 2.82 -18.76
CA PRO A 208 10.92 3.48 -17.46
C PRO A 208 9.65 3.10 -16.68
N VAL A 209 8.53 2.90 -17.39
CA VAL A 209 7.22 2.51 -16.85
C VAL A 209 7.27 1.25 -15.96
N ILE A 210 8.16 0.31 -16.29
CA ILE A 210 8.33 -0.92 -15.52
C ILE A 210 9.53 -0.86 -14.57
N ARG A 211 10.63 -0.24 -14.99
CA ARG A 211 11.93 -0.31 -14.28
C ARG A 211 12.12 0.76 -13.22
N GLN A 212 11.52 1.94 -13.36
CA GLN A 212 11.85 3.11 -12.54
C GLN A 212 11.70 2.83 -11.04
N ARG A 213 10.54 2.30 -10.61
CA ARG A 213 10.31 1.94 -9.21
C ARG A 213 11.33 0.95 -8.65
N PHE A 214 11.71 -0.04 -9.46
CA PHE A 214 12.69 -1.03 -9.03
C PHE A 214 14.06 -0.36 -8.85
N SER A 215 14.50 0.47 -9.80
CA SER A 215 15.77 1.20 -9.72
C SER A 215 15.86 2.10 -8.49
N GLU A 216 14.78 2.80 -8.15
CA GLU A 216 14.73 3.74 -7.02
C GLU A 216 14.72 3.04 -5.65
N THR A 217 14.07 1.88 -5.56
CA THR A 217 13.89 1.19 -4.26
C THR A 217 14.84 0.01 -4.05
N SER A 218 15.59 -0.38 -5.08
CA SER A 218 16.46 -1.56 -5.03
C SER A 218 17.62 -1.36 -4.05
N ALA A 219 17.88 -2.36 -3.21
CA ALA A 219 19.10 -2.40 -2.41
C ALA A 219 20.37 -2.55 -3.28
N LEU A 220 20.20 -2.99 -4.54
CA LEU A 220 21.28 -3.22 -5.50
C LEU A 220 21.77 -1.94 -6.19
N SER A 221 21.04 -0.83 -6.07
CA SER A 221 21.46 0.45 -6.66
C SER A 221 22.40 1.25 -5.76
N SER A 222 22.62 0.82 -4.51
CA SER A 222 23.54 1.47 -3.58
C SER A 222 25.00 1.26 -3.97
N LEU A 223 25.81 2.33 -3.89
CA LEU A 223 27.27 2.25 -4.06
C LEU A 223 28.00 1.72 -2.83
N THR A 224 27.35 1.70 -1.65
CA THR A 224 27.98 1.30 -0.38
C THR A 224 28.68 -0.07 -0.44
N PRO A 225 28.09 -1.13 -1.03
CA PRO A 225 28.74 -2.45 -1.10
C PRO A 225 29.98 -2.44 -2.01
N ILE A 226 29.99 -1.58 -3.03
CA ILE A 226 31.11 -1.44 -3.97
C ILE A 226 32.26 -0.69 -3.29
N ILE A 227 31.94 0.42 -2.60
CA ILE A 227 32.94 1.19 -1.85
C ILE A 227 33.58 0.31 -0.78
N ARG A 228 32.76 -0.39 0.00
CA ARG A 228 33.24 -1.27 1.07
C ARG A 228 34.13 -2.42 0.54
N SER A 229 33.72 -3.01 -0.58
CA SER A 229 34.51 -4.02 -1.29
C SER A 229 35.90 -3.50 -1.65
N ASN A 230 35.98 -2.32 -2.28
CA ASN A 230 37.25 -1.73 -2.70
C ASN A 230 38.14 -1.34 -1.52
N GLU A 231 37.57 -0.82 -0.43
CA GLU A 231 38.32 -0.53 0.81
C GLU A 231 38.99 -1.77 1.39
N LEU A 232 38.25 -2.87 1.52
CA LEU A 232 38.76 -4.13 2.08
C LEU A 232 39.81 -4.77 1.17
N ILE A 233 39.61 -4.71 -0.15
CA ILE A 233 40.61 -5.17 -1.13
C ILE A 233 41.91 -4.37 -1.01
N ALA A 234 41.81 -3.06 -0.80
CA ALA A 234 42.97 -2.18 -0.66
C ALA A 234 43.73 -2.45 0.65
N VAL A 235 43.02 -2.67 1.77
CA VAL A 235 43.60 -3.04 3.07
C VAL A 235 44.38 -4.36 2.98
N ASP A 236 43.88 -5.33 2.23
CA ASP A 236 44.53 -6.64 2.01
C ASP A 236 45.53 -6.65 0.83
N GLY A 237 46.08 -5.48 0.49
CA GLY A 237 47.18 -5.34 -0.44
C GLY A 237 46.83 -5.58 -1.92
N ASN A 238 45.56 -5.46 -2.32
CA ASN A 238 45.10 -5.62 -3.71
C ASN A 238 45.44 -6.97 -4.37
N THR A 239 45.63 -8.01 -3.56
CA THR A 239 45.98 -9.36 -4.01
C THR A 239 44.81 -10.04 -4.72
N TRP A 240 45.09 -11.09 -5.50
CA TRP A 240 44.02 -11.81 -6.21
C TRP A 240 43.03 -12.49 -5.26
N TRP A 241 43.49 -12.96 -4.09
CA TRP A 241 42.62 -13.55 -3.07
C TRP A 241 41.79 -12.49 -2.35
N ALA A 242 42.34 -11.30 -2.08
CA ALA A 242 41.56 -10.19 -1.52
C ALA A 242 40.39 -9.81 -2.44
N LYS A 243 40.61 -9.75 -3.76
CA LYS A 243 39.56 -9.50 -4.76
C LYS A 243 38.46 -10.57 -4.76
N LEU A 244 38.81 -11.83 -4.46
CA LEU A 244 37.86 -12.93 -4.37
C LEU A 244 37.07 -12.91 -3.05
N LEU A 245 37.77 -12.71 -1.92
CA LEU A 245 37.20 -12.71 -0.57
C LEU A 245 36.29 -11.51 -0.33
N HIS A 246 36.70 -10.33 -0.78
CA HIS A 246 35.97 -9.07 -0.58
C HIS A 246 35.17 -8.66 -1.82
N HIS A 247 34.91 -9.57 -2.75
CA HIS A 247 34.15 -9.26 -3.95
C HIS A 247 32.77 -8.70 -3.58
N ARG A 248 32.34 -7.61 -4.24
CA ARG A 248 31.06 -6.91 -3.98
C ARG A 248 29.81 -7.81 -3.90
N TYR A 249 29.83 -8.99 -4.54
CA TYR A 249 28.72 -9.95 -4.50
C TYR A 249 28.51 -10.57 -3.11
N TRP A 250 29.55 -10.69 -2.29
CA TRP A 250 29.41 -11.12 -0.89
C TRP A 250 28.62 -10.08 -0.09
N HIS A 251 28.97 -8.81 -0.19
CA HIS A 251 28.25 -7.73 0.50
C HIS A 251 26.79 -7.59 0.02
N TYR A 252 26.53 -7.70 -1.30
CA TYR A 252 25.15 -7.71 -1.79
C TYR A 252 24.37 -8.93 -1.30
N LYS A 253 25.00 -10.11 -1.25
CA LYS A 253 24.39 -11.31 -0.68
C LYS A 253 24.01 -11.08 0.77
N ASP A 254 24.93 -10.54 1.58
CA ASP A 254 24.69 -10.29 3.01
C ASP A 254 23.51 -9.34 3.20
N ILE A 255 23.46 -8.22 2.45
CA ILE A 255 22.33 -7.28 2.47
C ILE A 255 21.01 -7.97 2.11
N ILE A 256 20.96 -8.75 1.03
CA ILE A 256 19.72 -9.43 0.61
C ILE A 256 19.29 -10.46 1.65
N VAL A 257 20.23 -11.19 2.25
CA VAL A 257 19.94 -12.18 3.30
C VAL A 257 19.42 -11.49 4.55
N ASP A 258 20.05 -10.40 5.00
CA ASP A 258 19.61 -9.62 6.15
C ASP A 258 18.21 -9.05 5.91
N HIS A 259 18.01 -8.39 4.77
CA HIS A 259 16.71 -7.87 4.35
C HIS A 259 15.64 -8.96 4.25
N TYR A 260 16.00 -10.18 3.84
CA TYR A 260 15.08 -11.33 3.82
C TYR A 260 14.71 -11.76 5.25
N LEU A 261 15.71 -11.91 6.12
CA LEU A 261 15.53 -12.36 7.50
C LEU A 261 14.81 -11.33 8.38
N ASP A 262 14.93 -10.03 8.07
CA ASP A 262 14.20 -8.95 8.73
C ASP A 262 12.68 -9.20 8.71
N HIS A 263 12.15 -9.80 7.64
CA HIS A 263 10.71 -10.09 7.52
C HIS A 263 10.24 -11.23 8.44
N PHE A 264 11.18 -11.96 9.04
CA PHE A 264 10.92 -12.96 10.09
C PHE A 264 11.31 -12.45 11.49
N ASN A 265 11.71 -11.18 11.60
CA ASN A 265 12.04 -10.55 12.88
C ASN A 265 10.84 -10.62 13.84
N PHE A 266 11.12 -10.98 15.09
CA PHE A 266 10.10 -11.15 16.12
C PHE A 266 9.31 -9.87 16.41
N ASN A 267 9.98 -8.71 16.45
CA ASN A 267 9.34 -7.43 16.73
C ASN A 267 8.38 -7.05 15.60
N PHE A 268 8.83 -7.23 14.35
CA PHE A 268 8.01 -7.00 13.16
C PHE A 268 6.78 -7.92 13.15
N LEU A 269 6.96 -9.22 13.35
CA LEU A 269 5.85 -10.16 13.26
C LEU A 269 4.89 -10.09 14.45
N PHE A 270 5.36 -9.84 15.69
CA PHE A 270 4.54 -10.08 16.88
C PHE A 270 4.45 -8.93 17.89
N LEU A 271 5.34 -7.92 17.87
CA LEU A 271 5.33 -6.85 18.89
C LEU A 271 4.94 -5.48 18.37
N THR A 272 5.62 -4.96 17.34
CA THR A 272 5.49 -3.56 16.89
C THR A 272 5.06 -3.42 15.43
N GLY A 273 5.32 -4.42 14.57
CA GLY A 273 5.01 -4.28 13.15
C GLY A 273 5.99 -3.38 12.40
N ASP A 274 5.53 -2.82 11.29
CA ASP A 274 6.31 -1.93 10.40
C ASP A 274 6.62 -0.58 11.06
N ALA A 275 7.82 -0.06 10.81
CA ALA A 275 8.25 1.27 11.27
C ALA A 275 7.53 2.41 10.53
N ASN A 276 6.96 2.16 9.35
CA ASN A 276 6.12 3.10 8.64
C ASN A 276 4.71 3.13 9.27
N PRO A 277 4.26 4.27 9.85
CA PRO A 277 2.96 4.34 10.51
C PRO A 277 1.77 4.13 9.58
N ARG A 278 1.93 4.29 8.27
CA ARG A 278 0.85 3.97 7.32
C ARG A 278 0.63 2.46 7.20
N HIS A 279 1.63 1.63 7.49
CA HIS A 279 1.55 0.17 7.39
C HIS A 279 1.41 -0.56 8.73
N SER A 280 1.52 0.14 9.87
CA SER A 280 1.32 -0.41 11.21
C SER A 280 0.88 0.67 12.19
N ILE A 281 0.09 0.29 13.20
CA ILE A 281 -0.24 1.16 14.33
C ILE A 281 0.80 1.14 15.46
N GLN A 282 1.87 0.35 15.31
CA GLN A 282 3.05 0.32 16.19
C GLN A 282 2.83 -0.10 17.64
N VAL A 283 1.67 -0.68 17.97
CA VAL A 283 1.35 -1.21 19.31
C VAL A 283 1.17 -2.73 19.37
N VAL A 284 1.07 -3.38 18.21
CA VAL A 284 1.00 -4.83 18.02
C VAL A 284 1.80 -5.19 16.77
N GLY A 285 2.27 -6.44 16.67
CA GLY A 285 2.94 -6.95 15.47
C GLY A 285 2.00 -7.08 14.27
N GLY A 286 2.55 -7.52 13.13
CA GLY A 286 1.73 -7.91 11.97
C GLY A 286 0.78 -9.09 12.27
N LEU A 287 1.13 -9.90 13.25
CA LEU A 287 0.33 -10.98 13.81
C LEU A 287 0.18 -10.77 15.32
N PHE A 288 -0.88 -11.33 15.88
CA PHE A 288 -1.02 -11.38 17.34
C PHE A 288 0.02 -12.32 17.95
N LEU A 289 0.52 -12.02 19.15
CA LEU A 289 1.58 -12.80 19.79
C LEU A 289 1.15 -14.24 20.02
N ILE A 290 -0.13 -14.48 20.33
CA ILE A 290 -0.69 -15.83 20.47
C ILE A 290 -0.57 -16.66 19.20
N GLN A 291 -0.43 -16.05 18.02
CA GLN A 291 -0.24 -16.78 16.78
C GLN A 291 1.14 -17.43 16.66
N LEU A 292 2.14 -16.97 17.41
CA LEU A 292 3.48 -17.58 17.40
C LEU A 292 3.45 -19.08 17.76
N PRO A 293 2.98 -19.50 18.95
CA PRO A 293 2.90 -20.93 19.26
C PRO A 293 1.96 -21.67 18.30
N LEU A 294 0.88 -21.04 17.81
CA LEU A 294 0.00 -21.64 16.82
C LEU A 294 0.70 -21.93 15.49
N ILE A 295 1.56 -21.02 15.01
CA ILE A 295 2.35 -21.23 13.80
C ILE A 295 3.33 -22.39 13.99
N LEU A 296 4.03 -22.43 15.13
CA LEU A 296 4.99 -23.51 15.42
C LEU A 296 4.32 -24.89 15.44
N PHE A 297 3.19 -25.04 16.15
CA PHE A 297 2.44 -26.31 16.17
C PHE A 297 1.76 -26.61 14.84
N GLY A 298 1.35 -25.57 14.12
CA GLY A 298 0.59 -25.65 12.90
C GLY A 298 1.42 -25.81 11.63
N LEU A 299 2.74 -25.63 11.72
CA LEU A 299 3.65 -25.83 10.61
C LEU A 299 3.44 -27.24 10.05
N ARG A 300 3.05 -27.30 8.78
CA ARG A 300 2.85 -28.54 8.04
C ARG A 300 3.82 -28.58 6.89
N ARG A 301 4.31 -29.77 6.56
CA ARG A 301 5.10 -30.05 5.35
C ARG A 301 4.20 -30.07 4.10
N HIS A 302 3.37 -29.04 3.95
CA HIS A 302 2.54 -28.81 2.79
C HIS A 302 3.33 -27.94 1.80
N TRP A 303 4.13 -28.59 0.95
CA TRP A 303 5.20 -27.93 0.21
C TRP A 303 4.77 -26.66 -0.58
N PRO A 304 3.62 -26.58 -1.28
CA PRO A 304 3.25 -25.34 -1.98
C PRO A 304 2.98 -24.14 -1.06
N LEU A 305 2.46 -24.39 0.16
CA LEU A 305 2.19 -23.31 1.13
C LEU A 305 3.48 -22.87 1.83
N LEU A 306 4.36 -23.83 2.12
CA LEU A 306 5.68 -23.52 2.68
C LEU A 306 6.53 -22.76 1.66
N THR A 307 6.55 -23.20 0.40
CA THR A 307 7.24 -22.48 -0.68
C THR A 307 6.64 -21.10 -0.90
N TRP A 308 5.31 -20.92 -0.83
CA TRP A 308 4.71 -19.58 -0.85
C TRP A 308 5.29 -18.71 0.28
N LEU A 309 5.28 -19.18 1.52
CA LEU A 309 5.84 -18.42 2.65
C LEU A 309 7.30 -18.01 2.41
N LEU A 310 8.11 -18.92 1.87
CA LEU A 310 9.54 -18.68 1.61
C LEU A 310 9.78 -17.74 0.42
N LEU A 311 8.90 -17.74 -0.58
CA LEU A 311 9.00 -16.85 -1.74
C LEU A 311 8.44 -15.44 -1.48
N ALA A 312 7.45 -15.32 -0.59
CA ALA A 312 6.74 -14.07 -0.34
C ALA A 312 7.63 -12.87 0.06
N PRO A 313 8.69 -13.00 0.88
CA PRO A 313 9.56 -11.87 1.22
C PRO A 313 10.61 -11.55 0.15
N ILE A 314 10.81 -12.37 -0.89
CA ILE A 314 11.86 -12.16 -1.91
C ILE A 314 11.76 -10.77 -2.56
N PRO A 315 10.59 -10.29 -3.03
CA PRO A 315 10.50 -8.95 -3.63
C PRO A 315 10.88 -7.84 -2.65
N ALA A 316 10.55 -8.00 -1.36
CA ALA A 316 10.88 -7.02 -0.33
C ALA A 316 12.37 -7.06 0.02
N ALA A 317 12.99 -8.24 0.03
CA ALA A 317 14.41 -8.43 0.32
C ALA A 317 15.35 -7.73 -0.69
N LEU A 318 14.87 -7.54 -1.93
CA LEU A 318 15.61 -6.82 -2.97
C LEU A 318 15.50 -5.29 -2.84
N THR A 319 14.75 -4.77 -1.86
CA THR A 319 14.49 -3.34 -1.68
C THR A 319 15.08 -2.81 -0.38
N VAL A 320 15.19 -1.48 -0.26
CA VAL A 320 15.56 -0.79 0.99
C VAL A 320 14.38 -0.64 1.95
N ALA A 321 14.65 -0.24 3.20
CA ALA A 321 13.65 -0.06 4.27
C ALA A 321 12.94 -1.37 4.65
N THR A 322 13.73 -2.36 5.07
CA THR A 322 13.25 -3.64 5.62
C THR A 322 13.23 -3.62 7.15
N PRO A 323 12.32 -4.39 7.78
CA PRO A 323 11.21 -5.12 7.18
C PRO A 323 10.09 -4.19 6.69
N HIS A 324 9.32 -4.64 5.69
CA HIS A 324 8.28 -3.81 5.06
C HIS A 324 6.95 -4.55 4.89
N ALA A 325 5.92 -4.18 5.67
CA ALA A 325 4.64 -4.87 5.74
C ALA A 325 3.84 -4.85 4.43
N LEU A 326 3.89 -3.76 3.67
CA LEU A 326 3.21 -3.70 2.36
C LEU A 326 3.83 -4.68 1.34
N ARG A 327 5.16 -4.74 1.24
CA ARG A 327 5.89 -5.54 0.24
C ARG A 327 5.89 -7.03 0.55
N SER A 328 5.79 -7.38 1.84
CA SER A 328 5.76 -8.76 2.31
C SER A 328 4.37 -9.27 2.66
N LEU A 329 3.30 -8.52 2.37
CA LEU A 329 1.91 -8.85 2.72
C LEU A 329 1.48 -10.27 2.28
N ALA A 330 2.04 -10.80 1.19
CA ALA A 330 1.78 -12.17 0.75
C ALA A 330 2.19 -13.25 1.77
N MET A 331 3.07 -12.97 2.73
CA MET A 331 3.42 -13.88 3.84
C MET A 331 2.23 -14.16 4.76
N LEU A 332 1.29 -13.22 4.86
CA LEU A 332 0.21 -13.26 5.83
C LEU A 332 -0.70 -14.48 5.64
N ILE A 333 -0.96 -14.88 4.40
CA ILE A 333 -1.86 -16.00 4.08
C ILE A 333 -1.33 -17.33 4.61
N PRO A 334 -0.10 -17.79 4.23
CA PRO A 334 0.42 -19.03 4.78
C PRO A 334 0.61 -18.98 6.31
N LEU A 335 1.06 -17.85 6.89
CA LEU A 335 1.19 -17.71 8.35
C LEU A 335 -0.15 -17.87 9.07
N THR A 336 -1.22 -17.31 8.52
CA THR A 336 -2.57 -17.43 9.08
C THR A 336 -3.12 -18.85 8.96
N ILE A 337 -2.84 -19.54 7.83
CA ILE A 337 -3.24 -20.93 7.64
C ILE A 337 -2.47 -21.86 8.59
N PHE A 338 -1.17 -21.65 8.79
CA PHE A 338 -0.39 -22.39 9.78
C PHE A 338 -0.92 -22.13 11.19
N SER A 339 -1.22 -20.88 11.54
CA SER A 339 -1.89 -20.56 12.82
C SER A 339 -3.18 -21.36 13.02
N ALA A 340 -4.02 -21.45 11.98
CA ALA A 340 -5.27 -22.22 12.03
C ALA A 340 -5.04 -23.73 12.19
N TYR A 341 -4.02 -24.29 11.54
CA TYR A 341 -3.64 -25.69 11.75
C TYR A 341 -3.16 -25.94 13.18
N GLY A 342 -2.38 -25.02 13.76
CA GLY A 342 -1.93 -25.12 15.15
C GLY A 342 -3.10 -25.10 16.12
N LEU A 343 -4.05 -24.20 15.89
CA LEU A 343 -5.26 -24.10 16.70
C LEU A 343 -6.06 -25.41 16.70
N MET A 344 -6.15 -26.11 15.56
CA MET A 344 -6.86 -27.39 15.46
C MET A 344 -6.12 -28.56 16.14
N LYS A 345 -4.80 -28.45 16.34
CA LYS A 345 -4.00 -29.48 17.04
C LYS A 345 -4.01 -29.31 18.56
N LEU A 346 -4.35 -28.13 19.07
CA LEU A 346 -4.31 -27.88 20.50
C LEU A 346 -5.49 -28.55 21.24
N PRO A 347 -5.25 -29.09 22.46
CA PRO A 347 -6.31 -29.62 23.29
C PRO A 347 -7.41 -28.60 23.56
N LYS A 348 -8.68 -29.03 23.52
CA LYS A 348 -9.85 -28.15 23.69
C LYS A 348 -9.82 -27.30 24.96
N LYS A 349 -9.18 -27.79 26.04
CA LYS A 349 -9.02 -27.07 27.32
C LYS A 349 -8.30 -25.72 27.18
N TYR A 350 -7.45 -25.55 26.17
CA TYR A 350 -6.73 -24.29 25.94
C TYR A 350 -7.51 -23.30 25.06
N LEU A 351 -8.59 -23.71 24.40
CA LEU A 351 -9.32 -22.85 23.46
C LEU A 351 -9.93 -21.62 24.16
N ALA A 352 -10.40 -21.75 25.40
CA ALA A 352 -10.93 -20.63 26.17
C ALA A 352 -9.84 -19.58 26.44
N LEU A 353 -8.67 -20.02 26.90
CA LEU A 353 -7.52 -19.14 27.15
C LEU A 353 -7.03 -18.46 25.87
N ILE A 354 -6.87 -19.22 24.78
CA ILE A 354 -6.45 -18.67 23.48
C ILE A 354 -7.45 -17.63 22.97
N SER A 355 -8.75 -17.92 23.08
CA SER A 355 -9.81 -17.00 22.66
C SER A 355 -9.80 -15.73 23.51
N PHE A 356 -9.57 -15.85 24.83
CA PHE A 356 -9.44 -14.70 25.72
C PHE A 356 -8.23 -13.82 25.36
N ILE A 357 -7.05 -14.42 25.17
CA ILE A 357 -5.84 -13.67 24.79
C ILE A 357 -6.04 -12.98 23.43
N LEU A 358 -6.56 -13.71 22.44
CA LEU A 358 -6.83 -13.17 21.12
C LEU A 358 -7.85 -12.02 21.17
N ALA A 359 -8.91 -12.15 21.97
CA ALA A 359 -9.90 -11.09 22.17
C ALA A 359 -9.28 -9.87 22.85
N PHE A 360 -8.39 -10.06 23.83
CA PHE A 360 -7.67 -8.98 24.49
C PHE A 360 -6.72 -8.24 23.52
N GLU A 361 -5.87 -8.97 22.78
CA GLU A 361 -4.95 -8.38 21.80
C GLU A 361 -5.71 -7.65 20.68
N PHE A 362 -6.79 -8.26 20.18
CA PHE A 362 -7.65 -7.65 19.17
C PHE A 362 -8.36 -6.39 19.70
N SER A 363 -8.87 -6.41 20.93
CA SER A 363 -9.50 -5.24 21.55
C SER A 363 -8.52 -4.10 21.73
N ARG A 364 -7.28 -4.40 22.17
CA ARG A 364 -6.19 -3.43 22.26
C ARG A 364 -5.85 -2.83 20.89
N TYR A 365 -5.74 -3.66 19.84
CA TYR A 365 -5.55 -3.20 18.47
C TYR A 365 -6.69 -2.27 18.03
N LEU A 366 -7.95 -2.67 18.22
CA LEU A 366 -9.12 -1.93 17.77
C LEU A 366 -9.22 -0.56 18.44
N VAL A 367 -9.05 -0.50 19.77
CA VAL A 367 -9.06 0.76 20.51
C VAL A 367 -7.94 1.68 20.02
N SER A 368 -6.71 1.16 19.89
CA SER A 368 -5.57 1.94 19.40
C SER A 368 -5.77 2.42 17.97
N TYR A 369 -6.26 1.56 17.06
CA TYR A 369 -6.50 1.89 15.65
C TYR A 369 -7.54 2.99 15.47
N TYR A 370 -8.64 2.97 16.23
CA TYR A 370 -9.72 3.95 16.06
C TYR A 370 -9.56 5.21 16.91
N LYS A 371 -8.90 5.16 18.07
CA LYS A 371 -8.80 6.31 18.97
C LYS A 371 -7.43 6.98 18.96
N THR A 372 -6.37 6.20 19.06
CA THR A 372 -5.02 6.72 19.33
C THR A 372 -4.26 6.98 18.03
N TYR A 373 -4.28 6.00 17.12
CA TYR A 373 -3.59 6.03 15.83
C TYR A 373 -3.88 7.28 14.98
N PRO A 374 -5.14 7.66 14.71
CA PRO A 374 -5.41 8.83 13.88
C PRO A 374 -4.92 10.14 14.52
N LYS A 375 -4.85 10.21 15.85
CA LYS A 375 -4.34 11.39 16.57
C LYS A 375 -2.82 11.48 16.51
N ILE A 376 -2.11 10.36 16.71
CA ILE A 376 -0.64 10.36 16.74
C ILE A 376 -0.05 10.53 15.33
N TYR A 377 -0.68 9.91 14.33
CA TYR A 377 -0.11 9.80 12.99
C TYR A 377 -0.87 10.60 11.92
N SER A 378 -1.72 11.57 12.28
CA SER A 378 -2.45 12.41 11.32
C SER A 378 -1.54 13.09 10.30
N SER A 379 -0.38 13.57 10.72
CA SER A 379 0.63 14.17 9.84
C SER A 379 1.17 13.20 8.78
N GLN A 380 1.27 11.90 9.08
CA GLN A 380 1.71 10.87 8.13
C GLN A 380 0.67 10.60 7.03
N TRP A 381 -0.58 10.98 7.28
CA TRP A 381 -1.68 11.00 6.33
C TRP A 381 -1.91 12.40 5.72
N GLN A 382 -1.00 13.34 6.00
CA GLN A 382 -1.05 14.72 5.51
C GLN A 382 -2.39 15.40 5.82
N TYR A 383 -2.90 15.14 7.02
CA TYR A 383 -4.08 15.82 7.52
C TYR A 383 -3.88 17.34 7.51
N GLY A 384 -4.93 18.09 7.17
CA GLY A 384 -4.88 19.55 7.01
C GLY A 384 -5.18 19.98 5.58
N TYR A 385 -4.84 19.18 4.56
CA TYR A 385 -5.09 19.54 3.15
C TYR A 385 -6.58 19.72 2.84
N ALA A 386 -7.44 18.83 3.34
CA ALA A 386 -8.89 18.92 3.12
C ALA A 386 -9.46 20.22 3.73
N GLN A 387 -9.04 20.55 4.95
CA GLN A 387 -9.45 21.74 5.68
C GLN A 387 -8.95 23.00 4.96
N MET A 388 -7.68 23.02 4.60
CA MET A 388 -7.03 24.15 3.92
C MET A 388 -7.70 24.45 2.59
N LEU A 389 -7.99 23.40 1.82
CA LEU A 389 -8.69 23.56 0.54
C LEU A 389 -10.15 23.95 0.71
N GLY A 390 -10.78 23.63 1.86
CA GLY A 390 -12.08 24.21 2.23
C GLY A 390 -12.02 25.73 2.30
N VAL A 391 -11.05 26.28 3.04
CA VAL A 391 -10.83 27.74 3.16
C VAL A 391 -10.48 28.36 1.80
N VAL A 392 -9.58 27.74 1.04
CA VAL A 392 -9.23 28.22 -0.31
C VAL A 392 -10.44 28.22 -1.22
N LYS A 393 -11.30 27.18 -1.15
CA LYS A 393 -12.49 27.07 -2.01
C LYS A 393 -13.46 28.22 -1.83
N GLU A 394 -13.68 28.63 -0.58
CA GLU A 394 -14.63 29.69 -0.24
C GLU A 394 -14.13 31.09 -0.63
N ARG A 395 -12.81 31.27 -0.78
CA ARG A 395 -12.21 32.60 -0.94
C ARG A 395 -11.46 32.80 -2.24
N GLN A 396 -11.14 31.74 -2.98
CA GLN A 396 -10.25 31.80 -4.16
C GLN A 396 -10.66 32.90 -5.15
N ASP A 397 -11.95 33.14 -5.36
CA ASP A 397 -12.49 34.10 -6.32
C ASP A 397 -12.19 35.57 -5.97
N GLN A 398 -11.87 35.85 -4.71
CA GLN A 398 -11.53 37.20 -4.23
C GLN A 398 -10.10 37.61 -4.62
N TYR A 399 -9.22 36.62 -4.84
CA TYR A 399 -7.79 36.84 -5.05
C TYR A 399 -7.37 36.62 -6.50
N GLN A 400 -6.40 37.44 -6.93
CA GLN A 400 -5.81 37.34 -8.26
C GLN A 400 -4.74 36.26 -8.37
N GLN A 401 -4.05 35.95 -7.26
CA GLN A 401 -3.03 34.91 -7.17
C GLN A 401 -3.21 34.11 -5.88
N ILE A 402 -2.90 32.81 -5.95
CA ILE A 402 -2.94 31.91 -4.80
C ILE A 402 -1.65 31.12 -4.76
N PHE A 403 -0.94 31.18 -3.63
CA PHE A 403 0.28 30.41 -3.40
C PHE A 403 0.00 29.32 -2.38
N ILE A 404 0.32 28.07 -2.72
CA ILE A 404 0.14 26.93 -1.82
C ILE A 404 1.47 26.22 -1.67
N THR A 405 1.99 26.18 -0.44
CA THR A 405 3.24 25.50 -0.11
C THR A 405 3.25 24.02 -0.51
N ARG A 406 4.44 23.49 -0.78
CA ARG A 406 4.68 22.06 -1.01
C ARG A 406 5.30 21.36 0.21
N GLU A 407 5.43 22.05 1.35
CA GLU A 407 6.10 21.51 2.55
C GLU A 407 5.52 20.16 2.99
N LEU A 408 4.19 20.02 2.98
CA LEU A 408 3.52 18.77 3.37
C LEU A 408 3.30 17.80 2.19
N GLY A 409 3.88 18.03 1.00
CA GLY A 409 3.85 17.08 -0.12
C GLY A 409 3.40 17.64 -1.46
N ARG A 410 2.32 17.07 -2.02
CA ARG A 410 1.85 17.29 -3.41
C ARG A 410 0.52 18.08 -3.46
N PRO A 411 0.51 19.40 -3.19
CA PRO A 411 -0.71 20.20 -3.03
C PRO A 411 -1.59 20.26 -4.29
N SER A 412 -0.99 20.21 -5.49
CA SER A 412 -1.76 20.25 -6.76
C SER A 412 -2.77 19.11 -6.84
N MET A 413 -2.36 17.94 -6.35
CA MET A 413 -3.19 16.75 -6.37
C MET A 413 -4.37 16.87 -5.40
N TYR A 414 -4.11 17.37 -4.19
CA TYR A 414 -5.18 17.64 -3.25
C TYR A 414 -6.14 18.69 -3.77
N TYR A 415 -5.62 19.74 -4.41
CA TYR A 415 -6.44 20.79 -5.02
C TYR A 415 -7.42 20.18 -6.00
N TRP A 416 -6.95 19.42 -7.00
CA TRP A 416 -7.88 18.84 -7.99
C TRP A 416 -8.84 17.82 -7.39
N PHE A 417 -8.39 17.04 -6.41
CA PHE A 417 -9.23 16.07 -5.73
C PHE A 417 -10.39 16.73 -4.97
N TYR A 418 -10.10 17.69 -4.09
CA TYR A 418 -11.11 18.31 -3.23
C TYR A 418 -11.93 19.39 -3.93
N MET A 419 -11.36 20.06 -4.95
CA MET A 419 -12.11 20.98 -5.81
C MET A 419 -12.93 20.24 -6.87
N GLN A 420 -12.69 18.94 -7.07
CA GLN A 420 -13.29 18.13 -8.14
C GLN A 420 -13.12 18.76 -9.52
N THR A 421 -11.90 19.28 -9.77
CA THR A 421 -11.55 19.98 -11.00
C THR A 421 -11.87 19.12 -12.23
N ASP A 422 -12.41 19.72 -13.30
CA ASP A 422 -12.66 18.99 -14.55
C ASP A 422 -11.32 18.50 -15.13
N PRO A 423 -11.12 17.18 -15.29
CA PRO A 423 -9.87 16.63 -15.82
C PRO A 423 -9.52 17.16 -17.20
N ARG A 424 -10.49 17.60 -18.01
CA ARG A 424 -10.23 18.23 -19.32
C ARG A 424 -9.43 19.52 -19.19
N GLN A 425 -9.66 20.30 -18.12
CA GLN A 425 -8.92 21.54 -17.86
C GLN A 425 -7.47 21.24 -17.45
N VAL A 426 -7.27 20.19 -16.64
CA VAL A 426 -5.93 19.76 -16.22
C VAL A 426 -5.15 19.20 -17.42
N GLN A 427 -5.77 18.32 -18.20
CA GLN A 427 -5.18 17.73 -19.41
C GLN A 427 -4.80 18.78 -20.45
N ALA A 428 -5.63 19.83 -20.63
CA ALA A 428 -5.39 20.88 -21.62
C ALA A 428 -4.08 21.65 -21.39
N VAL A 429 -3.60 21.73 -20.14
CA VAL A 429 -2.39 22.48 -19.78
C VAL A 429 -1.18 21.56 -19.51
N ASN A 430 -1.33 20.24 -19.65
CA ASN A 430 -0.31 19.23 -19.33
C ASN A 430 1.06 19.50 -19.96
N ASP A 431 1.08 19.94 -21.23
CA ASP A 431 2.32 20.12 -21.99
C ASP A 431 2.92 21.53 -21.84
N GLN A 432 2.19 22.44 -21.19
CA GLN A 432 2.56 23.86 -21.08
C GLN A 432 3.12 24.21 -19.70
N VAL A 433 2.60 23.55 -18.66
CA VAL A 433 2.95 23.84 -17.27
C VAL A 433 4.28 23.24 -16.87
N LYS A 434 5.01 23.96 -16.02
CA LYS A 434 6.20 23.41 -15.37
C LYS A 434 5.81 22.29 -14.41
N LYS A 435 6.59 21.22 -14.41
CA LYS A 435 6.40 20.07 -13.54
C LYS A 435 7.65 19.73 -12.75
N ASP A 436 7.45 19.23 -11.55
CA ASP A 436 8.48 18.62 -10.73
C ASP A 436 8.08 17.18 -10.42
N GLN A 437 8.83 16.21 -10.97
CA GLN A 437 8.50 14.79 -10.91
C GLN A 437 7.05 14.52 -11.36
N GLY A 438 6.58 15.15 -12.44
CA GLY A 438 5.20 15.00 -12.92
C GLY A 438 4.14 15.79 -12.14
N GLU A 439 4.44 16.32 -10.96
CA GLU A 439 3.54 17.24 -10.25
C GLU A 439 3.50 18.61 -10.94
N TYR A 440 2.30 19.16 -11.16
CA TYR A 440 2.13 20.49 -11.75
C TYR A 440 2.48 21.56 -10.72
N LEU A 441 3.32 22.51 -11.11
CA LEU A 441 3.75 23.62 -10.24
C LEU A 441 2.82 24.84 -10.34
N GLU A 442 1.91 24.86 -11.31
CA GLU A 442 0.95 25.93 -11.50
C GLU A 442 -0.32 25.43 -12.17
N PHE A 443 -1.43 26.09 -11.87
CA PHE A 443 -2.73 25.86 -12.50
C PHE A 443 -3.57 27.13 -12.46
N GLY A 444 -3.71 27.81 -13.60
CA GLY A 444 -4.39 29.12 -13.68
C GLY A 444 -3.72 30.17 -12.79
N LYS A 445 -4.46 30.70 -11.81
CA LYS A 445 -3.96 31.67 -10.81
C LYS A 445 -3.24 31.04 -9.61
N ILE A 446 -3.15 29.72 -9.57
CA ILE A 446 -2.58 28.98 -8.43
C ILE A 446 -1.14 28.63 -8.74
N ARG A 447 -0.27 28.81 -7.75
CA ARG A 447 1.13 28.43 -7.76
C ARG A 447 1.38 27.46 -6.62
N PHE A 448 1.88 26.28 -6.95
CA PHE A 448 2.21 25.22 -6.00
C PHE A 448 3.71 25.29 -5.71
N GLY A 449 4.09 25.84 -4.57
CA GLY A 449 5.48 26.09 -4.22
C GLY A 449 5.64 27.20 -3.18
N PRO A 450 6.89 27.56 -2.85
CA PRO A 450 7.16 28.64 -1.92
C PRO A 450 6.60 29.96 -2.46
N ALA A 451 6.01 30.75 -1.57
CA ALA A 451 5.55 32.10 -1.91
C ALA A 451 6.76 33.03 -2.16
N PRO A 452 6.66 34.01 -3.07
CA PRO A 452 7.72 34.98 -3.29
C PRO A 452 7.95 35.85 -2.04
N ALA A 453 9.18 36.37 -1.89
CA ALA A 453 9.53 37.27 -0.78
C ALA A 453 8.72 38.58 -0.78
N GLN A 454 8.29 39.03 -1.95
CA GLN A 454 7.33 40.13 -2.10
C GLN A 454 6.06 39.58 -2.73
N LEU A 455 4.98 39.56 -1.94
CA LEU A 455 3.69 39.07 -2.37
C LEU A 455 3.01 40.10 -3.31
N PRO A 456 2.45 39.65 -4.44
CA PRO A 456 1.55 40.49 -5.22
C PRO A 456 0.37 40.98 -4.38
N ALA A 457 -0.15 42.17 -4.67
CA ALA A 457 -1.38 42.65 -4.05
C ALA A 457 -2.56 41.69 -4.37
N ASN A 458 -3.51 41.56 -3.43
CA ASN A 458 -4.67 40.68 -3.58
C ASN A 458 -4.28 39.20 -3.81
N SER A 459 -3.39 38.69 -2.96
CA SER A 459 -2.96 37.29 -2.96
C SER A 459 -3.45 36.53 -1.74
N LEU A 460 -3.82 35.26 -1.93
CA LEU A 460 -4.00 34.30 -0.84
C LEU A 460 -2.76 33.42 -0.73
N VAL A 461 -2.22 33.26 0.48
CA VAL A 461 -0.97 32.54 0.70
C VAL A 461 -1.16 31.49 1.76
N VAL A 462 -0.91 30.24 1.39
CA VAL A 462 -0.93 29.08 2.29
C VAL A 462 0.50 28.67 2.57
N LEU A 463 0.91 28.84 3.82
CA LEU A 463 2.23 28.52 4.34
C LEU A 463 2.18 27.26 5.21
N GLY A 464 3.24 26.49 5.17
CA GLY A 464 3.43 25.35 6.07
C GLY A 464 4.09 25.76 7.38
N PRO A 465 4.35 24.81 8.29
CA PRO A 465 4.87 25.10 9.61
C PRO A 465 6.27 25.73 9.63
N SER A 466 7.13 25.38 8.66
CA SER A 466 8.52 25.87 8.58
C SER A 466 8.73 27.00 7.58
N ASP A 467 7.70 27.35 6.80
CA ASP A 467 7.72 28.50 5.90
C ASP A 467 7.84 29.82 6.68
N ALA A 468 8.61 30.76 6.12
CA ALA A 468 8.82 32.07 6.72
C ALA A 468 7.52 32.89 6.76
N LEU A 469 7.26 33.54 7.90
CA LEU A 469 6.13 34.45 8.06
C LEU A 469 6.29 35.67 7.14
N GLN A 470 5.16 36.14 6.64
CA GLN A 470 5.10 37.28 5.72
C GLN A 470 4.68 38.52 6.52
N ASP A 471 5.65 39.38 6.88
CA ASP A 471 5.49 40.52 7.81
C ASP A 471 4.41 41.54 7.39
N LYS A 472 3.93 41.50 6.14
CA LYS A 472 2.91 42.41 5.59
C LYS A 472 1.56 41.75 5.29
N ALA A 473 1.40 40.45 5.56
CA ALA A 473 0.17 39.72 5.25
C ALA A 473 -0.69 39.52 6.50
N LYS A 474 -2.02 39.60 6.34
CA LYS A 474 -2.98 39.42 7.44
C LYS A 474 -3.33 37.94 7.59
N LEU A 475 -3.18 37.39 8.79
CA LEU A 475 -3.57 36.02 9.10
C LEU A 475 -5.09 35.85 9.01
N ILE A 476 -5.54 34.85 8.26
CA ILE A 476 -6.95 34.45 8.14
C ILE A 476 -7.23 33.29 9.10
N GLU A 477 -6.46 32.21 9.00
CA GLU A 477 -6.75 30.96 9.70
C GLU A 477 -5.49 30.12 9.90
N GLU A 478 -5.46 29.38 11.00
CA GLU A 478 -4.47 28.35 11.27
C GLU A 478 -5.15 26.98 11.35
N ILE A 479 -4.56 26.00 10.69
CA ILE A 479 -5.08 24.63 10.61
C ILE A 479 -4.13 23.72 11.36
N TYR A 480 -4.68 22.96 12.29
CA TYR A 480 -3.95 22.02 13.12
C TYR A 480 -4.31 20.58 12.74
N ASP A 481 -3.34 19.68 12.88
CA ASP A 481 -3.58 18.25 12.76
C ASP A 481 -4.23 17.67 14.02
N LEU A 482 -4.60 16.38 13.98
CA LEU A 482 -5.31 15.73 15.10
C LEU A 482 -4.43 15.54 16.34
N SER A 483 -3.11 15.77 16.24
CA SER A 483 -2.19 15.80 17.37
C SER A 483 -2.08 17.19 18.02
N GLY A 484 -2.68 18.21 17.41
CA GLY A 484 -2.58 19.61 17.82
C GLY A 484 -1.33 20.31 17.27
N LYS A 485 -0.62 19.73 16.30
CA LYS A 485 0.49 20.38 15.62
C LYS A 485 -0.03 21.21 14.46
N LEU A 486 0.54 22.39 14.27
CA LEU A 486 0.22 23.24 13.13
C LEU A 486 0.52 22.50 11.82
N ALA A 487 -0.41 22.55 10.88
CA ALA A 487 -0.30 22.01 9.53
C ALA A 487 -0.20 23.11 8.48
N PHE A 488 -1.05 24.15 8.57
CA PHE A 488 -1.03 25.27 7.63
C PHE A 488 -1.39 26.60 8.32
N ARG A 489 -0.86 27.70 7.78
CA ARG A 489 -1.32 29.06 8.05
C ARG A 489 -1.76 29.70 6.74
N ILE A 490 -2.87 30.43 6.77
CA ILE A 490 -3.45 31.07 5.59
C ILE A 490 -3.45 32.58 5.79
N TYR A 491 -2.88 33.32 4.84
CA TYR A 491 -2.72 34.77 4.88
C TYR A 491 -3.34 35.44 3.63
N GLU A 492 -3.73 36.70 3.77
CA GLU A 492 -4.13 37.59 2.67
C GLU A 492 -3.28 38.86 2.59
N THR A 493 -3.17 39.44 1.39
CA THR A 493 -2.50 40.72 1.12
C THR A 493 -3.39 41.75 0.44
#